data_AF-A0A536GEN8-F1
#
_entry.id   AF-A0A536GEN8-F1
#
_cell.length_a   1.000
_cell.length_b   1.000
_cell.length_c   1.000
_cell.angle_alpha   90.00
_cell.angle_beta   90.00
_cell.angle_gamma   90.00
#
_symmetry.space_group_name_H-M   'P 1'
#
loop_
_entity.id
_entity.type
_entity.pdbx_description
1 polymer ?
#
loop_
_entity_poly.entity_id
_entity_poly.type
_entity_poly.pdbx_seq_one_letter_code
_entity_poly.pdbx_strand_id
1 'polypeptide(L)'
;MAMTITEREEHWRGWLDTIKQDITTVYLWRATWLAVGDMVRANSEIPPSHFWAYMSNTYGTSQAIAVRRLADNDRRVVSLVTLIKDLRKHALEITSGLVADAPAWCRYPRVRQVPGSHY
;
A
#
# COMPACT_ATOMS: atom_id res chain seq x y z
N MET A 1 15.80 -10.71 -23.25
CA MET A 1 16.75 -9.96 -22.39
C MET A 1 16.13 -9.92 -21.00
N ALA A 2 16.89 -10.23 -19.94
CA ALA A 2 16.38 -10.07 -18.57
C ALA A 2 16.32 -8.56 -18.25
N MET A 3 15.22 -8.11 -17.65
CA MET A 3 15.07 -6.73 -17.20
C MET A 3 16.08 -6.42 -16.08
N THR A 4 16.75 -5.27 -16.17
CA THR A 4 17.68 -4.77 -15.16
C THR A 4 16.94 -4.32 -13.89
N ILE A 5 17.67 -4.16 -12.78
CA ILE A 5 17.09 -3.68 -11.52
C ILE A 5 16.54 -2.25 -11.65
N THR A 6 17.23 -1.36 -12.36
CA THR A 6 16.79 0.03 -12.58
C THR A 6 15.50 0.10 -13.40
N GLU A 7 15.40 -0.69 -14.48
CA GLU A 7 14.16 -0.80 -15.26
C GLU A 7 13.00 -1.34 -14.41
N ARG A 8 13.30 -2.27 -13.48
CA ARG A 8 12.31 -2.81 -12.55
C ARG A 8 11.84 -1.78 -11.53
N GLU A 9 12.75 -0.98 -10.98
CA GLU A 9 12.41 0.11 -10.06
C GLU A 9 11.52 1.15 -10.73
N GLU A 10 11.85 1.58 -11.95
CA GLU A 10 11.03 2.50 -12.74
C GLU A 10 9.62 1.94 -12.96
N HIS A 11 9.54 0.66 -13.29
CA HIS A 11 8.26 -0.04 -13.45
C HIS A 11 7.43 -0.04 -12.14
N TRP A 12 8.05 -0.32 -10.99
CA TRP A 12 7.36 -0.25 -9.70
C TRP A 12 6.95 1.17 -9.31
N ARG A 13 7.72 2.21 -9.66
CA ARG A 13 7.33 3.61 -9.47
C ARG A 13 6.05 3.91 -10.26
N GLY A 14 5.96 3.48 -11.52
CA GLY A 14 4.74 3.63 -12.32
C GLY A 14 3.52 2.93 -11.71
N TRP A 15 3.72 1.74 -11.13
CA TRP A 15 2.65 1.05 -10.40
C TRP A 15 2.24 1.79 -9.13
N LEU A 16 3.20 2.28 -8.35
CA LEU A 16 2.93 3.08 -7.16
C LEU A 16 2.15 4.35 -7.50
N ASP A 17 2.51 5.05 -8.58
CA ASP A 17 1.78 6.25 -9.01
C ASP A 17 0.33 5.94 -9.40
N THR A 18 0.10 4.79 -10.03
CA THR A 18 -1.25 4.31 -10.36
C THR A 18 -2.07 4.03 -9.09
N ILE A 19 -1.46 3.33 -8.12
CA ILE A 19 -2.12 2.88 -6.88
C ILE A 19 -2.31 4.04 -5.88
N LYS A 20 -1.47 5.07 -5.96
CA LYS A 20 -1.47 6.24 -5.07
C LYS A 20 -2.83 6.93 -5.02
N GLN A 21 -3.55 6.99 -6.14
CA GLN A 21 -4.87 7.62 -6.17
C GLN A 21 -5.89 6.88 -5.29
N ASP A 22 -5.92 5.54 -5.34
CA ASP A 22 -6.85 4.75 -4.54
C ASP A 22 -6.47 4.81 -3.05
N ILE A 23 -5.17 4.76 -2.70
CA ILE A 23 -4.69 4.96 -1.32
C ILE A 23 -5.09 6.34 -0.79
N THR A 24 -4.85 7.38 -1.59
CA THR A 24 -5.18 8.76 -1.23
C THR A 24 -6.69 8.94 -1.05
N THR A 25 -7.48 8.33 -1.93
CA THR A 25 -8.95 8.30 -1.82
C THR A 25 -9.37 7.71 -0.47
N VAL A 26 -8.83 6.55 -0.10
CA VAL A 26 -9.18 5.90 1.17
C VAL A 26 -8.85 6.76 2.38
N TYR A 27 -7.67 7.36 2.35
CA TYR A 27 -7.18 8.22 3.42
C TYR A 27 -8.01 9.50 3.56
N LEU A 28 -8.19 10.25 2.48
CA LEU A 28 -8.88 11.55 2.49
C LEU A 28 -10.35 11.39 2.87
N TRP A 29 -11.06 10.43 2.27
CA TRP A 29 -12.48 10.21 2.61
C TRP A 29 -12.67 9.83 4.06
N ARG A 30 -11.76 9.02 4.64
CA ARG A 30 -11.80 8.69 6.06
C ARG A 30 -11.55 9.92 6.92
N ALA A 31 -10.53 10.73 6.59
CA ALA A 31 -10.24 11.95 7.33
C ALA A 31 -11.42 12.93 7.30
N THR A 32 -12.02 13.15 6.11
CA THR A 32 -13.22 13.99 5.96
C THR A 32 -14.39 13.45 6.75
N TRP A 33 -14.68 12.15 6.69
CA TRP A 33 -15.78 11.54 7.43
C TRP A 33 -15.64 11.74 8.94
N LEU A 34 -14.44 11.52 9.48
CA LEU A 34 -14.17 11.71 10.91
C LEU A 34 -14.32 13.19 11.30
N ALA A 35 -13.71 14.11 10.55
CA ALA A 35 -13.76 15.54 10.83
C ALA A 35 -15.18 16.10 10.78
N VAL A 36 -15.97 15.71 9.77
CA VAL A 36 -17.38 16.13 9.68
C VAL A 36 -18.18 15.52 10.83
N GLY A 37 -17.94 14.25 11.17
CA GLY A 37 -18.59 13.62 12.32
C GLY A 37 -18.31 14.35 13.64
N ASP A 38 -17.09 14.85 13.84
CA ASP A 38 -16.73 15.67 14.99
C ASP A 38 -17.46 17.02 14.99
N MET A 39 -17.52 17.69 13.83
CA MET A 39 -18.27 18.95 13.68
C MET A 39 -19.75 18.77 13.99
N VAL A 40 -20.39 17.69 13.49
CA VAL A 40 -21.80 17.41 13.75
C VAL A 40 -22.06 17.12 15.23
N ARG A 41 -21.18 16.33 15.88
CA ARG A 41 -21.28 16.04 17.32
C ARG A 41 -21.10 17.28 18.19
N ALA A 42 -20.23 18.20 17.78
CA ALA A 42 -19.95 19.42 18.53
C ALA A 42 -21.04 20.50 18.40
N ASN A 43 -21.94 20.40 17.41
CA ASN A 43 -22.93 21.43 17.09
C ASN A 43 -24.35 20.85 17.06
N SER A 44 -25.07 20.96 18.18
CA SER A 44 -26.44 20.43 18.32
C SER A 44 -27.50 21.15 17.47
N GLU A 45 -27.17 22.31 16.92
CA GLU A 45 -28.08 23.10 16.07
C GLU A 45 -28.16 22.56 14.63
N ILE A 46 -27.25 21.66 14.25
CA ILE A 46 -27.23 21.09 12.91
C ILE A 46 -28.44 20.16 12.73
N PRO A 47 -29.38 20.47 11.83
CA PRO A 47 -30.57 19.67 11.68
C PRO A 47 -30.28 18.35 10.93
N PRO A 48 -31.11 17.32 11.15
CA PRO A 48 -31.17 16.19 10.25
C PRO A 48 -31.45 16.65 8.82
N SER A 49 -30.75 16.07 7.85
CA SER A 49 -30.95 16.39 6.43
C SER A 49 -30.54 15.22 5.54
N HIS A 50 -31.07 15.20 4.31
CA HIS A 50 -30.69 14.20 3.29
C HIS A 50 -29.18 14.20 2.99
N PHE A 51 -28.49 15.32 3.23
CA PHE A 51 -27.05 15.42 3.07
C PHE A 51 -26.27 14.37 3.87
N TRP A 52 -26.70 14.04 5.09
CA TRP A 52 -26.01 13.04 5.93
C TRP A 52 -26.11 11.63 5.36
N ALA A 53 -27.29 11.26 4.84
CA ALA A 53 -27.49 9.98 4.17
C ALA A 53 -26.66 9.89 2.88
N TYR A 54 -26.66 10.97 2.08
CA TYR A 54 -25.84 11.08 0.88
C TYR A 54 -24.35 10.96 1.20
N MET A 55 -23.85 11.69 2.20
CA MET A 55 -22.44 11.64 2.59
C MET A 55 -22.03 10.25 3.07
N SER A 56 -22.88 9.59 3.88
CA SER A 56 -22.62 8.22 4.36
C SER A 56 -22.53 7.23 3.21
N ASN A 57 -23.45 7.32 2.25
CA ASN A 57 -23.44 6.46 1.07
C ASN A 57 -22.24 6.73 0.17
N THR A 58 -21.90 7.99 -0.07
CA THR A 58 -20.73 8.40 -0.87
C THR A 58 -19.43 7.92 -0.21
N TYR A 59 -19.30 8.08 1.11
CA TYR A 59 -18.17 7.57 1.86
C TYR A 59 -18.06 6.05 1.72
N GLY A 60 -19.12 5.31 2.07
CA GLY A 60 -19.11 3.84 2.00
C GLY A 60 -18.80 3.31 0.61
N THR A 61 -19.42 3.88 -0.42
CA THR A 61 -19.21 3.47 -1.82
C THR A 61 -17.78 3.76 -2.28
N SER A 62 -17.27 4.95 -2.00
CA SER A 62 -15.90 5.34 -2.40
C SER A 62 -14.85 4.46 -1.72
N GLN A 63 -15.03 4.16 -0.42
CA GLN A 63 -14.16 3.24 0.32
C GLN A 63 -14.21 1.83 -0.26
N ALA A 64 -15.40 1.30 -0.51
CA ALA A 64 -15.56 -0.06 -1.03
C ALA A 64 -14.91 -0.22 -2.40
N ILE A 65 -15.07 0.76 -3.30
CA ILE A 65 -14.46 0.74 -4.63
C ILE A 65 -12.94 0.78 -4.54
N ALA A 66 -12.38 1.72 -3.75
CA ALA A 66 -10.94 1.86 -3.63
C ALA A 66 -10.30 0.62 -3.00
N VAL A 67 -10.89 0.07 -1.92
CA VAL A 67 -10.41 -1.17 -1.30
C VAL A 67 -10.47 -2.33 -2.28
N ARG A 68 -11.55 -2.47 -3.06
CA ARG A 68 -11.66 -3.52 -4.08
C ARG A 68 -10.53 -3.43 -5.11
N ARG A 69 -10.21 -2.24 -5.61
CA ARG A 69 -9.13 -2.03 -6.58
C ARG A 69 -7.76 -2.35 -5.98
N LEU A 70 -7.51 -1.88 -4.76
CA LEU A 70 -6.26 -2.15 -4.04
C LEU A 70 -6.06 -3.65 -3.77
N ALA A 71 -7.14 -4.36 -3.46
CA ALA A 71 -7.16 -5.78 -3.17
C ALA A 71 -7.32 -6.67 -4.41
N ASP A 72 -7.44 -6.10 -5.62
CA ASP A 72 -7.61 -6.87 -6.84
C ASP A 72 -6.41 -7.79 -7.05
N ASN A 73 -6.67 -9.07 -7.27
CA ASN A 73 -5.65 -10.10 -7.36
C ASN A 73 -5.49 -10.62 -8.80
N ASP A 74 -6.20 -10.05 -9.77
CA ASP A 74 -5.95 -10.34 -11.18
C ASP A 74 -4.58 -9.80 -11.58
N ARG A 75 -3.72 -10.69 -12.11
CA ARG A 75 -2.37 -10.37 -12.60
C ARG A 75 -2.33 -9.33 -13.72
N ARG A 76 -3.47 -9.02 -14.36
CA ARG A 76 -3.60 -8.02 -15.42
C ARG A 76 -3.88 -6.61 -14.88
N VAL A 77 -4.18 -6.50 -13.58
CA VAL A 77 -4.54 -5.24 -12.93
C VAL A 77 -3.35 -4.76 -12.08
N VAL A 78 -3.03 -3.48 -12.20
CA VAL A 78 -2.09 -2.83 -11.29
C VAL A 78 -2.82 -2.55 -9.99
N SER A 79 -2.45 -3.26 -8.93
CA SER A 79 -3.05 -3.18 -7.61
C SER A 79 -1.96 -3.28 -6.54
N LEU A 80 -2.31 -2.95 -5.30
CA LEU A 80 -1.38 -3.11 -4.19
C LEU A 80 -0.99 -4.58 -4.01
N VAL A 81 -1.92 -5.51 -4.20
CA VAL A 81 -1.65 -6.95 -4.14
C VAL A 81 -0.68 -7.40 -5.23
N THR A 82 -0.86 -6.96 -6.48
CA THR A 82 0.04 -7.36 -7.57
C THR A 82 1.43 -6.76 -7.39
N LEU A 83 1.53 -5.51 -6.92
CA LEU A 83 2.80 -4.88 -6.55
C LEU A 83 3.53 -5.66 -5.44
N ILE A 84 2.86 -5.97 -4.32
CA ILE A 84 3.47 -6.72 -3.22
C ILE A 84 3.95 -8.10 -3.68
N LYS A 85 3.18 -8.77 -4.55
CA LYS A 85 3.57 -10.07 -5.11
C LYS A 85 4.83 -9.97 -5.99
N ASP A 86 4.92 -8.96 -6.84
CA ASP A 86 6.08 -8.77 -7.70
C ASP A 86 7.33 -8.38 -6.88
N LEU A 87 7.17 -7.46 -5.92
CA LEU A 87 8.23 -7.12 -4.96
C LEU A 87 8.73 -8.35 -4.20
N ARG A 88 7.83 -9.21 -3.72
CA ARG A 88 8.20 -10.46 -3.04
C ARG A 88 9.00 -11.39 -3.94
N LYS A 89 8.62 -11.51 -5.21
CA LYS A 89 9.31 -12.35 -6.19
C LYS A 89 10.75 -11.89 -6.43
N HIS A 90 10.98 -10.57 -6.37
CA HIS A 90 12.27 -9.94 -6.61
C HIS A 90 12.96 -9.42 -5.34
N ALA A 91 12.50 -9.85 -4.16
CA ALA A 91 12.97 -9.31 -2.87
C ALA A 91 14.49 -9.44 -2.66
N LEU A 92 15.08 -10.53 -3.14
CA LEU A 92 16.54 -10.74 -3.04
C LEU A 92 17.32 -9.75 -3.92
N GLU A 93 16.82 -9.40 -5.11
CA GLU A 93 17.44 -8.42 -6.00
C GLU A 93 17.45 -7.03 -5.34
N ILE A 94 16.30 -6.62 -4.79
CA ILE A 94 16.13 -5.35 -4.07
C ILE A 94 17.06 -5.27 -2.86
N THR A 95 17.06 -6.33 -2.03
CA THR A 95 17.81 -6.33 -0.77
C THR A 95 19.31 -6.48 -1.01
N SER A 96 19.72 -7.16 -2.09
CA SER A 96 21.14 -7.34 -2.44
C SER A 96 21.83 -6.03 -2.81
N GLY A 97 21.15 -5.12 -3.52
CA GLY A 97 21.65 -3.76 -3.80
C GLY A 97 21.77 -2.94 -2.51
N LEU A 98 20.76 -2.99 -1.64
CA LEU A 98 20.78 -2.33 -0.34
C LEU A 98 21.92 -2.81 0.57
N VAL A 99 22.23 -4.12 0.57
CA VAL A 99 23.35 -4.67 1.37
C VAL A 99 24.71 -4.32 0.76
N ALA A 100 24.80 -4.19 -0.56
CA ALA A 100 26.03 -3.77 -1.23
C ALA A 100 26.39 -2.31 -0.87
N ASP A 101 25.39 -1.42 -0.84
CA ASP A 101 25.56 0.00 -0.51
C ASP A 101 25.50 0.31 1.00
N ALA A 102 25.12 -0.67 1.82
CA ALA A 102 25.07 -0.52 3.26
C ALA A 102 26.48 -0.38 3.89
N PRO A 103 26.65 0.50 4.90
CA PRO A 103 27.84 0.55 5.73
C PRO A 103 28.19 -0.83 6.30
N ALA A 104 29.49 -1.10 6.50
CA ALA A 104 29.98 -2.41 6.93
C ALA A 104 29.31 -2.97 8.21
N TRP A 105 28.80 -2.09 9.08
CA TRP A 105 28.09 -2.45 10.32
C TRP A 105 26.63 -2.89 10.12
N CYS A 106 26.01 -2.59 8.97
CA CYS A 106 24.65 -3.00 8.59
C CYS A 106 24.61 -4.31 7.77
N ARG A 107 25.77 -4.80 7.31
CA ARG A 107 25.85 -6.07 6.57
C ARG A 107 25.59 -7.20 7.54
N TYR A 108 24.37 -7.74 7.53
CA TYR A 108 23.99 -8.88 8.37
C TYR A 108 25.06 -9.99 8.26
N PRO A 109 25.55 -10.52 9.39
CA PRO A 109 26.43 -11.68 9.33
C PRO A 109 25.63 -12.81 8.69
N ARG A 110 26.16 -13.34 7.56
CA ARG A 110 25.68 -14.61 6.99
C ARG A 110 25.55 -15.59 8.16
N VAL A 111 24.34 -16.04 8.45
CA VAL A 111 24.08 -17.07 9.45
C VAL A 111 25.06 -18.20 9.14
N ARG A 112 26.05 -18.42 10.01
CA ARG A 112 26.93 -19.59 9.92
C ARG A 112 26.01 -20.80 9.93
N GLN A 113 26.02 -21.59 8.86
CA GLN A 113 25.55 -22.97 8.95
C GLN A 113 26.36 -23.60 10.08
N VAL A 114 25.69 -23.96 11.17
CA VAL A 114 26.29 -24.75 12.25
C VAL A 114 26.41 -26.17 11.69
N PRO A 115 27.62 -26.72 11.49
CA PRO A 115 27.77 -28.09 11.06
C PRO A 115 27.53 -29.00 12.27
N GLY A 116 26.61 -29.96 12.13
CA GLY A 116 26.51 -31.12 13.02
C GLY A 116 25.59 -30.94 14.23
N SER A 117 24.33 -31.37 14.07
CA SER A 117 23.53 -31.89 15.17
C SER A 117 22.96 -33.22 14.71
N HIS A 118 23.72 -34.29 14.93
CA HIS A 118 23.17 -35.64 14.97
C HIS A 118 22.36 -35.76 16.26
N TYR A 119 21.05 -35.94 16.11
CA TYR A 119 20.23 -36.71 17.03
C TYR A 119 19.50 -37.75 16.20
#